data_AF-A0A3M1LD63-F1
#
_entry.id   AF-A0A3M1LD63-F1
#
_cell.length_a   1.000
_cell.length_b   1.000
_cell.length_c   1.000
_cell.angle_alpha   90.00
_cell.angle_beta   90.00
_cell.angle_gamma   90.00
#
_symmetry.space_group_name_H-M   'P 1'
#
loop_
_entity.id
_entity.type
_entity.pdbx_description
1 polymer ?
#
loop_
_entity_poly.entity_id
_entity_poly.type
_entity_poly.pdbx_seq_one_letter_code
_entity_poly.pdbx_strand_id
1 'polypeptide(L)'
;MIKSLVRKGTALGLVSATVLGTWLTPNLKAIALPMQDILKKLNPIPVFTVADENGAPLVASSQQSQDKVAGVFISPDDANTFVAKLKTENPELGKKVQVVPVSLGEIYKINQESSQKEGSENLNFTYVPMKDQVDLAKSILG
;
A
#
# COMPACT_ATOMS: atom_id res chain seq x y z
N MET A 1 42.23 5.00 -62.37
CA MET A 1 42.05 5.70 -61.08
C MET A 1 40.57 6.06 -60.95
N ILE A 2 39.92 5.67 -59.85
CA ILE A 2 38.52 5.97 -59.44
C ILE A 2 37.45 5.47 -60.45
N LYS A 3 36.63 4.44 -60.18
CA LYS A 3 35.43 4.50 -59.34
C LYS A 3 34.92 3.08 -59.07
N SER A 4 35.63 2.35 -58.20
CA SER A 4 35.19 1.08 -57.60
C SER A 4 34.03 1.25 -56.58
N LEU A 5 33.29 2.37 -56.67
CA LEU A 5 32.42 2.85 -55.59
C LEU A 5 30.92 2.64 -55.84
N VAL A 6 30.53 2.03 -56.95
CA VAL A 6 29.10 1.90 -57.31
C VAL A 6 28.51 0.53 -56.93
N ARG A 7 29.34 -0.48 -56.59
CA ARG A 7 28.83 -1.84 -56.30
C ARG A 7 28.48 -2.10 -54.82
N LYS A 8 28.65 -1.12 -53.93
CA LYS A 8 28.36 -1.26 -52.48
C LYS A 8 27.28 -0.28 -51.98
N GLY A 9 26.33 0.11 -52.84
CA GLY A 9 25.29 1.09 -52.49
C GLY A 9 23.97 0.51 -51.97
N THR A 10 23.65 -0.76 -52.24
CA THR A 10 22.26 -1.26 -52.10
C THR A 10 21.95 -1.99 -50.79
N ALA A 11 22.90 -2.14 -49.88
CA ALA A 11 22.72 -2.90 -48.63
C ALA A 11 22.62 -2.04 -47.35
N LEU A 12 22.60 -0.70 -47.48
CA LEU A 12 22.65 0.22 -46.34
C LEU A 12 21.31 0.89 -46.00
N GLY A 13 20.21 0.57 -46.71
CA GLY A 13 18.91 1.22 -46.50
C GLY A 13 18.03 0.63 -45.39
N LEU A 14 18.20 -0.65 -45.03
CA LEU A 14 17.20 -1.38 -44.21
C LEU A 14 17.54 -1.52 -42.72
N VAL A 15 18.73 -1.11 -42.26
CA VAL A 15 19.14 -1.29 -40.85
C VAL A 15 19.00 0.00 -40.02
N SER A 16 18.79 1.16 -40.63
CA SER A 16 18.67 2.43 -39.87
C SER A 16 17.30 2.65 -39.20
N ALA A 17 16.26 1.90 -39.54
CA ALA A 17 14.93 2.10 -38.96
C ALA A 17 14.77 1.51 -37.55
N THR A 18 15.50 0.44 -37.21
CA THR A 18 15.33 -0.26 -35.92
C THR A 18 16.08 0.41 -34.77
N VAL A 19 17.18 1.12 -35.02
CA VAL A 19 17.97 1.76 -33.95
C VAL A 19 17.41 3.13 -33.55
N LEU A 20 16.68 3.82 -34.44
CA LEU A 20 16.02 5.09 -34.10
C LEU A 20 14.68 4.91 -33.36
N GLY A 21 14.11 3.70 -33.37
CA GLY A 21 12.85 3.41 -32.67
C GLY A 21 12.98 3.30 -31.15
N THR A 22 14.14 2.89 -30.64
CA THR A 22 14.39 2.70 -29.20
C THR A 22 14.68 4.00 -28.44
N TRP A 23 15.02 5.09 -29.12
CA TRP A 23 15.22 6.40 -28.48
C TRP A 23 13.93 7.22 -28.37
N LEU A 24 12.91 6.89 -29.16
CA LEU A 24 11.63 7.60 -29.24
C LEU A 24 10.52 6.92 -28.44
N THR A 25 10.75 5.77 -27.81
CA THR A 25 9.86 5.33 -26.73
C THR A 25 10.16 6.23 -25.55
N PRO A 26 9.31 7.24 -25.22
CA PRO A 26 9.43 7.87 -23.91
C PRO A 26 9.38 6.72 -22.91
N ASN A 27 10.26 6.75 -21.91
CA ASN A 27 10.04 5.98 -20.71
C ASN A 27 8.60 6.28 -20.30
N LEU A 28 7.69 5.34 -20.56
CA LEU A 28 6.29 5.43 -20.17
C LEU A 28 6.30 5.29 -18.65
N LYS A 29 6.75 6.34 -17.95
CA LYS A 29 6.56 6.47 -16.53
C LYS A 29 5.06 6.40 -16.37
N ALA A 30 4.60 5.34 -15.73
CA ALA A 30 3.20 5.20 -15.38
C ALA A 30 2.79 6.50 -14.67
N ILE A 31 1.80 7.20 -15.23
CA ILE A 31 1.17 8.31 -14.54
C ILE A 31 0.49 7.68 -13.32
N ALA A 32 1.00 7.99 -12.13
CA ALA A 32 0.37 7.52 -10.89
C ALA A 32 -1.07 8.02 -10.84
N LEU A 33 -1.98 7.19 -10.32
CA LEU A 33 -3.36 7.60 -10.11
C LEU A 33 -3.40 8.81 -9.17
N PRO A 34 -4.22 9.84 -9.46
CA PRO A 34 -4.47 10.92 -8.52
C PRO A 34 -5.00 10.37 -7.18
N MET A 35 -4.61 11.02 -6.08
CA MET A 35 -5.07 10.66 -4.72
C MET A 35 -6.58 10.45 -4.65
N GLN A 36 -7.37 11.36 -5.24
CA GLN A 36 -8.83 11.26 -5.26
C GLN A 36 -9.36 9.99 -5.93
N ASP A 37 -8.69 9.50 -6.98
CA ASP A 37 -9.10 8.29 -7.67
C ASP A 37 -8.67 7.02 -6.93
N ILE A 38 -7.57 7.09 -6.16
CA ILE A 38 -7.20 6.03 -5.20
C ILE A 38 -8.26 5.96 -4.09
N LEU A 39 -8.61 7.09 -3.47
CA LEU A 39 -9.61 7.14 -2.40
C LEU A 39 -10.96 6.61 -2.87
N LYS A 40 -11.44 6.98 -4.07
CA LYS A 40 -12.67 6.41 -4.64
C LYS A 40 -12.66 4.88 -4.73
N LYS A 41 -11.50 4.27 -4.98
CA LYS A 41 -11.35 2.81 -5.05
C LYS A 41 -11.31 2.16 -3.67
N LEU A 42 -10.73 2.84 -2.68
CA LEU A 42 -10.52 2.29 -1.34
C LEU A 42 -11.65 2.61 -0.36
N ASN A 43 -12.42 3.68 -0.57
CA ASN A 43 -13.54 4.07 0.28
C ASN A 43 -14.63 3.00 0.45
N PRO A 44 -14.98 2.20 -0.58
CA PRO A 44 -15.99 1.14 -0.43
C PRO A 44 -15.50 -0.07 0.35
N ILE A 45 -14.20 -0.18 0.65
CA ILE A 45 -13.61 -1.33 1.33
C ILE A 45 -13.61 -1.06 2.84
N PRO A 46 -14.47 -1.72 3.63
CA PRO A 46 -14.45 -1.57 5.06
C PRO A 46 -13.26 -2.33 5.65
N VAL A 47 -12.64 -1.73 6.65
CA VAL A 47 -11.65 -2.35 7.54
C VAL A 47 -11.99 -1.97 8.98
N PHE A 48 -11.44 -2.72 9.93
CA PHE A 48 -11.84 -2.62 11.34
C PHE A 48 -10.63 -2.23 12.17
N THR A 49 -10.74 -1.12 12.90
CA THR A 49 -9.71 -0.69 13.83
C THR A 49 -10.21 -0.83 15.26
N VAL A 50 -9.28 -0.89 16.20
CA VAL A 50 -9.60 -0.81 17.62
C VAL A 50 -9.30 0.61 18.05
N ALA A 51 -10.32 1.32 18.51
CA ALA A 51 -10.22 2.74 18.81
C ALA A 51 -10.95 3.08 20.12
N ASP A 52 -10.61 4.22 20.69
CA ASP A 52 -11.33 4.77 21.85
C ASP A 52 -12.73 5.32 21.48
N GLU A 53 -13.44 5.86 22.47
CA GLU A 53 -14.77 6.46 22.28
C GLU A 53 -14.79 7.64 21.31
N ASN A 54 -13.65 8.29 21.06
CA ASN A 54 -13.49 9.38 20.11
C ASN A 54 -13.10 8.89 18.71
N GLY A 55 -12.93 7.58 18.53
CA GLY A 55 -12.48 6.97 17.28
C GLY A 55 -10.97 7.08 17.05
N ALA A 56 -10.17 7.44 18.06
CA ALA A 56 -8.72 7.46 17.95
C ALA A 56 -8.16 6.02 18.02
N PRO A 57 -7.35 5.56 17.03
CA PRO A 57 -6.83 4.20 17.03
C PRO A 57 -5.97 3.90 18.26
N LEU A 58 -6.08 2.67 18.78
CA LEU A 58 -5.18 2.15 19.79
C LEU A 58 -3.80 1.93 19.15
N VAL A 59 -2.84 2.76 19.58
CA VAL A 59 -1.45 2.71 19.10
C VAL A 59 -0.56 1.96 20.08
N ALA A 60 0.24 1.04 19.56
CA ALA A 60 1.36 0.47 20.29
C ALA A 60 2.64 1.23 19.91
N SER A 61 3.42 1.62 20.91
CA SER A 61 4.78 2.12 20.71
C SER A 61 5.77 1.02 21.04
N SER A 62 6.74 0.78 20.16
CA SER A 62 7.87 -0.10 20.48
C SER A 62 8.92 0.68 21.26
N GLN A 63 9.53 0.06 22.28
CA GLN A 63 10.65 0.69 23.01
C GLN A 63 11.92 0.79 22.15
N GLN A 64 12.00 0.02 21.06
CA GLN A 64 13.16 -0.10 20.19
C GLN A 64 13.06 0.76 18.91
N SER A 65 11.88 1.28 18.61
CA SER A 65 11.61 2.12 17.44
C SER A 65 10.54 3.13 17.83
N GLN A 66 10.79 4.41 17.61
CA GLN A 66 9.87 5.50 17.95
C GLN A 66 8.58 5.50 17.08
N ASP A 67 8.42 4.47 16.26
CA ASP A 67 7.28 4.29 15.36
C ASP A 67 6.06 3.81 16.14
N LYS A 68 4.95 4.53 15.95
CA LYS A 68 3.64 4.18 16.51
C LYS A 68 2.93 3.27 15.53
N VAL A 69 2.48 2.10 15.99
CA VAL A 69 1.81 1.10 15.15
C VAL A 69 0.36 0.95 15.58
N ALA A 70 -0.57 1.11 14.64
CA ALA A 70 -1.99 0.80 14.82
C ALA A 70 -2.38 -0.46 14.04
N GLY A 71 -3.18 -1.34 14.65
CA GLY A 71 -3.70 -2.54 14.00
C GLY A 71 -4.95 -2.25 13.16
N VAL A 72 -4.98 -2.76 11.94
CA VAL A 72 -6.11 -2.69 11.00
C VAL A 72 -6.51 -4.11 10.61
N PHE A 73 -7.68 -4.56 11.03
CA PHE A 73 -8.19 -5.90 10.76
C PHE A 73 -9.07 -5.89 9.51
N ILE A 74 -8.88 -6.87 8.63
CA ILE A 74 -9.75 -7.06 7.47
C ILE A 74 -11.07 -7.73 7.88
N SER A 75 -11.03 -8.61 8.90
CA SER A 75 -12.20 -9.28 9.46
C SER A 75 -12.75 -8.55 10.69
N PRO A 76 -14.08 -8.36 10.80
CA PRO A 76 -14.70 -7.86 12.02
C PRO A 76 -14.55 -8.84 13.19
N ASP A 77 -14.58 -10.14 12.92
CA ASP A 77 -14.49 -11.19 13.96
C ASP A 77 -13.09 -11.23 14.58
N ASP A 78 -12.05 -11.02 13.78
CA ASP A 78 -10.67 -10.95 14.27
C ASP A 78 -10.48 -9.72 15.16
N ALA A 79 -11.05 -8.57 14.76
CA ALA A 79 -11.03 -7.35 15.57
C ALA A 79 -11.77 -7.52 16.90
N ASN A 80 -12.96 -8.14 16.88
CA ASN A 80 -13.75 -8.43 18.09
C ASN A 80 -13.01 -9.40 19.01
N THR A 81 -12.38 -10.44 18.45
CA THR A 81 -11.56 -11.40 19.19
C THR A 81 -10.37 -10.70 19.84
N PHE A 82 -9.71 -9.78 19.14
CA PHE A 82 -8.64 -8.97 19.72
C PHE A 82 -9.12 -8.12 20.90
N VAL A 83 -10.27 -7.43 20.77
CA VAL A 83 -10.84 -6.64 21.87
C VAL A 83 -11.24 -7.52 23.05
N ALA A 84 -11.81 -8.71 22.80
CA ALA A 84 -12.16 -9.66 23.84
C ALA A 84 -10.92 -10.13 24.62
N LYS A 85 -9.85 -10.48 23.89
CA LYS A 85 -8.55 -10.85 24.49
C LYS A 85 -7.96 -9.69 25.28
N LEU A 86 -8.00 -8.47 24.75
CA LEU A 86 -7.52 -7.27 25.42
C LEU A 86 -8.30 -7.00 26.72
N LYS A 87 -9.61 -7.24 26.77
CA LYS A 87 -10.41 -7.13 28.00
C LYS A 87 -9.99 -8.12 29.08
N THR A 88 -9.46 -9.28 28.71
CA THR A 88 -8.93 -10.28 29.65
C THR A 88 -7.51 -9.94 30.10
N GLU A 89 -6.64 -9.54 29.18
CA GLU A 89 -5.22 -9.26 29.46
C GLU A 89 -4.99 -7.89 30.11
N ASN A 90 -5.75 -6.88 29.70
CA ASN A 90 -5.73 -5.54 30.26
C ASN A 90 -7.16 -4.96 30.38
N PRO A 91 -7.87 -5.27 31.47
CA PRO A 91 -9.25 -4.84 31.67
C PRO A 91 -9.46 -3.32 31.69
N GLU A 92 -8.44 -2.53 32.08
CA GLU A 92 -8.53 -1.07 32.11
C GLU A 92 -8.55 -0.48 30.69
N LEU A 93 -7.69 -0.99 29.80
CA LEU A 93 -7.67 -0.58 28.40
C LEU A 93 -8.86 -1.18 27.62
N GLY A 94 -9.16 -2.46 27.83
CA GLY A 94 -10.22 -3.16 27.10
C GLY A 94 -11.63 -2.60 27.32
N LYS A 95 -11.86 -1.86 28.41
CA LYS A 95 -13.13 -1.15 28.66
C LYS A 95 -13.24 0.18 27.91
N LYS A 96 -12.12 0.76 27.49
CA LYS A 96 -12.03 2.10 26.87
C LYS A 96 -11.96 2.04 25.35
N VAL A 97 -11.85 0.84 24.78
CA VAL A 97 -11.70 0.64 23.34
C VAL A 97 -12.79 -0.26 22.78
N GLN A 98 -13.13 -0.03 21.53
CA GLN A 98 -14.11 -0.76 20.77
C GLN A 98 -13.66 -0.95 19.32
N VAL A 99 -14.29 -1.90 18.64
CA VAL A 99 -14.09 -2.08 17.20
C VAL A 99 -14.86 -0.98 16.46
N VAL A 100 -14.16 -0.22 15.62
CA VAL A 100 -14.73 0.84 14.79
C VAL A 100 -14.50 0.49 13.32
N PRO A 101 -15.58 0.40 12.51
CA PRO A 101 -15.43 0.26 11.06
C PRO A 101 -14.97 1.58 10.46
N VAL A 102 -13.95 1.53 9.63
CA VAL A 102 -13.43 2.66 8.86
C VAL A 102 -13.21 2.23 7.42
N SER A 103 -13.13 3.19 6.50
CA SER A 103 -12.78 2.85 5.12
C SER A 103 -11.28 2.68 4.96
N LEU A 104 -10.86 1.76 4.09
CA LEU A 104 -9.44 1.63 3.73
C LEU A 104 -8.89 2.92 3.10
N GLY A 105 -9.75 3.69 2.43
CA GLY A 105 -9.39 5.00 1.89
C GLY A 105 -9.00 6.01 2.98
N GLU A 106 -9.71 6.03 4.11
CA GLU A 106 -9.37 6.90 5.23
C GLU A 106 -8.02 6.50 5.86
N ILE A 107 -7.78 5.20 6.05
CA ILE A 107 -6.47 4.71 6.54
C ILE A 107 -5.35 5.11 5.59
N TYR A 108 -5.55 4.95 4.28
CA TYR A 108 -4.58 5.35 3.26
C TYR A 108 -4.28 6.85 3.32
N LYS A 109 -5.32 7.68 3.45
CA LYS A 109 -5.20 9.13 3.57
C LYS A 109 -4.38 9.51 4.80
N ILE A 110 -4.72 8.96 5.97
CA ILE A 110 -3.99 9.22 7.23
C ILE A 110 -2.52 8.83 7.09
N ASN A 111 -2.24 7.66 6.50
CA ASN A 111 -0.87 7.20 6.31
C ASN A 111 -0.09 8.15 5.38
N GLN A 112 -0.65 8.54 4.24
CA GLN A 112 -0.02 9.51 3.32
C GLN A 112 0.20 10.88 3.94
N GLU A 113 -0.77 11.40 4.70
CA GLU A 113 -0.65 12.69 5.39
C GLU A 113 0.39 12.64 6.52
N SER A 114 0.54 11.49 7.19
CA SER A 114 1.54 11.30 8.25
C SER A 114 2.95 11.25 7.67
N SER A 115 3.17 10.54 6.55
CA SER A 115 4.46 10.43 5.89
C SER A 115 4.97 11.72 5.26
N GLN A 116 4.09 12.70 5.02
CA GLN A 116 4.46 14.01 4.45
C GLN A 116 4.89 15.03 5.51
N LYS A 117 4.71 14.75 6.80
CA LYS A 117 5.07 15.67 7.88
C LYS A 117 6.47 15.35 8.39
N GLU A 118 7.46 16.17 8.01
CA GLU A 118 8.81 16.05 8.55
C GLU A 118 8.81 16.23 10.09
N GLY A 119 9.47 15.32 10.81
CA GLY A 119 9.62 15.38 12.27
C GLY A 119 8.44 14.86 13.11
N SER A 120 7.40 14.29 12.49
CA SER A 120 6.30 13.63 13.22
C SER A 120 6.60 12.14 13.42
N GLU A 121 6.28 11.60 14.61
CA GLU A 121 6.28 10.15 14.85
C GLU A 121 5.29 9.50 13.87
N ASN A 122 5.81 8.79 12.86
CA ASN A 122 4.99 8.23 11.80
C ASN A 122 4.03 7.20 12.39
N LEU A 123 2.73 7.41 12.17
CA LEU A 123 1.71 6.42 12.50
C LEU A 123 1.71 5.37 11.38
N ASN A 124 2.26 4.22 11.67
CA ASN A 124 2.24 3.08 10.77
C ASN A 124 1.03 2.18 11.04
N PHE A 125 0.48 1.58 9.99
CA PHE A 125 -0.65 0.68 10.10
C PHE A 125 -0.23 -0.75 9.75
N THR A 126 -0.49 -1.69 10.65
CA THR A 126 -0.30 -3.11 10.41
C THR A 126 -1.62 -3.75 10.04
N TYR A 127 -1.69 -4.29 8.82
CA TYR A 127 -2.88 -4.97 8.33
C TYR A 127 -2.89 -6.44 8.74
N VAL A 128 -3.99 -6.87 9.37
CA VAL A 128 -4.23 -8.26 9.77
C VAL A 128 -5.19 -8.88 8.76
N PRO A 129 -4.67 -9.70 7.82
CA PRO A 129 -5.49 -10.32 6.78
C PRO A 129 -6.33 -11.47 7.34
N MET A 130 -7.39 -11.82 6.62
CA MET A 130 -8.18 -13.02 6.91
C MET A 130 -7.33 -14.27 6.69
N LYS A 131 -7.27 -15.15 7.69
CA LYS A 131 -6.46 -16.38 7.64
C LYS A 131 -6.78 -17.24 6.41
N ASP A 132 -8.06 -17.46 6.11
CA ASP A 132 -8.48 -18.27 4.97
C ASP A 132 -7.99 -17.69 3.64
N GLN A 133 -7.97 -16.37 3.50
CA GLN A 133 -7.46 -15.70 2.29
C GLN A 133 -5.94 -15.84 2.16
N VAL A 134 -5.21 -15.82 3.28
CA VAL A 134 -3.76 -16.09 3.28
C VAL A 134 -3.48 -17.53 2.86
N ASP A 135 -4.24 -18.49 3.39
CA ASP A 135 -4.06 -19.91 3.08
C ASP A 135 -4.41 -20.20 1.61
N LEU A 136 -5.48 -19.58 1.08
CA LEU A 136 -5.79 -19.62 -0.35
C LEU A 136 -4.68 -18.99 -1.21
N ALA A 137 -4.18 -17.81 -0.84
CA ALA A 137 -3.11 -17.15 -1.58
C ALA A 137 -1.83 -18.00 -1.63
N LYS A 138 -1.48 -18.69 -0.53
CA LYS A 138 -0.34 -19.62 -0.51
C LYS A 138 -0.52 -20.79 -1.48
N SER A 139 -1.73 -21.30 -1.64
CA SER A 139 -2.00 -22.40 -2.59
C SER A 139 -1.74 -22.01 -4.06
N ILE A 140 -1.82 -20.72 -4.38
CA ILE A 140 -1.57 -20.18 -5.72
C ILE A 140 -0.07 -19.91 -5.94
N LEU A 141 0.67 -19.62 -4.87
CA LEU A 141 2.07 -19.18 -4.96
C LEU A 141 3.07 -20.32 -5.26
N GLY A 142 2.68 -21.59 -5.08
CA GLY A 142 3.48 -22.77 -5.44
C GLY A 142 4.63 -23.05 -4.49
#